data_AF-A0A9E5V1V9-F1
#
_entry.id   AF-A0A9E5V1V9-F1
#
_cell.length_a   1.000
_cell.length_b   1.000
_cell.length_c   1.000
_cell.angle_alpha   90.00
_cell.angle_beta   90.00
_cell.angle_gamma   90.00
#
_symmetry.space_group_name_H-M   'P 1'
#
loop_
_entity.id
_entity.type
_entity.pdbx_description
1 polymer ?
#
loop_
_entity_poly.entity_id
_entity_poly.type
_entity_poly.pdbx_seq_one_letter_code
_entity_poly.pdbx_strand_id
1 'polypeptide(L)' 'MSIEVGQGAKSITSRLGSETEITAETLEQLITVMRLAIGDDMAEVKINAQSVQFQMGSDLESFLRELGLEVTQTEVEQ' A
#
# COMPACT_ATOMS: atom_id res chain seq x y z
N MET A 1 -2.69 -10.25 -4.07
CA MET A 1 -1.84 -9.09 -3.72
C MET A 1 -0.40 -9.55 -3.57
N SER A 2 0.59 -8.69 -3.82
CA SER A 2 1.99 -8.97 -3.48
C SER A 2 2.66 -7.76 -2.84
N ILE A 3 3.59 -8.03 -1.94
CA ILE A 3 4.44 -7.02 -1.27
C ILE A 3 5.88 -7.45 -1.47
N GLU A 4 6.69 -6.55 -2.00
CA GLU A 4 8.13 -6.72 -2.18
C GLU A 4 8.85 -5.64 -1.37
N VAL A 5 9.86 -6.05 -0.61
CA VAL A 5 10.72 -5.16 0.18
C VAL A 5 12.17 -5.41 -0.21
N GLY A 6 12.92 -4.36 -0.49
CA GLY A 6 14.30 -4.41 -0.98
C GLY A 6 14.41 -4.43 -2.50
N GLN A 7 15.62 -4.68 -3.00
CA GLN A 7 15.89 -4.74 -4.44
C GLN A 7 16.95 -5.80 -4.77
N GLY A 8 16.88 -6.32 -6.00
CA GLY A 8 17.90 -7.21 -6.56
C GLY A 8 18.08 -8.48 -5.72
N ALA A 9 19.32 -8.77 -5.32
CA ALA A 9 19.65 -9.97 -4.54
C ALA A 9 19.22 -9.89 -3.06
N LYS A 10 18.79 -8.72 -2.59
CA LYS A 10 18.45 -8.46 -1.19
C LYS A 10 17.00 -7.98 -1.10
N SER A 11 16.08 -8.84 -1.50
CA SER A 11 14.64 -8.59 -1.40
C SER A 11 13.86 -9.76 -0.81
N ILE A 12 12.73 -9.44 -0.18
CA ILE A 12 11.73 -10.39 0.30
C ILE A 12 10.44 -10.10 -0.44
N THR A 13 9.80 -11.14 -0.97
CA THR A 13 8.48 -11.05 -1.58
C THR A 13 7.48 -11.89 -0.80
N SER A 14 6.35 -11.29 -0.42
CA SER A 14 5.18 -11.99 0.11
C SER A 14 4.03 -11.92 -0.89
N ARG A 15 3.38 -13.06 -1.11
CA ARG A 15 2.19 -13.18 -1.95
C ARG A 15 1.01 -13.57 -1.09
N LEU A 16 0.00 -12.71 -1.05
CA LEU A 16 -1.22 -12.94 -0.29
C LEU A 16 -2.31 -13.51 -1.21
N GLY A 17 -3.14 -14.39 -0.64
CA GLY A 17 -4.27 -15.00 -1.31
C GLY A 17 -5.24 -13.96 -1.87
N SER A 18 -6.05 -14.35 -2.85
CA SER A 18 -7.02 -13.45 -3.50
C SER A 18 -8.10 -12.94 -2.56
N GLU A 19 -8.42 -13.69 -1.51
CA GLU A 19 -9.44 -13.35 -0.50
C GLU A 19 -8.84 -12.71 0.75
N THR A 20 -7.54 -12.40 0.74
CA THR A 20 -6.90 -11.78 1.89
C THR A 20 -7.15 -10.28 1.90
N GLU A 21 -7.87 -9.82 2.90
CA GLU A 21 -7.98 -8.40 3.25
C GLU A 21 -6.91 -8.05 4.29
N ILE A 22 -6.25 -6.92 4.10
CA ILE A 22 -5.20 -6.44 5.01
C ILE A 22 -5.43 -4.97 5.34
N THR A 23 -5.32 -4.64 6.62
CA THR A 23 -5.38 -3.25 7.09
C THR A 23 -4.05 -2.54 6.88
N ALA A 24 -4.06 -1.21 6.85
CA ALA A 24 -2.83 -0.41 6.78
C ALA A 24 -1.86 -0.75 7.92
N GLU A 25 -2.37 -0.89 9.15
CA GLU A 25 -1.57 -1.26 10.32
C GLU A 25 -0.87 -2.61 10.15
N THR A 26 -1.60 -3.64 9.71
CA THR A 26 -1.01 -4.97 9.48
C THR A 26 0.03 -4.93 8.36
N LEU A 27 -0.21 -4.14 7.32
CA LEU A 27 0.72 -3.95 6.21
C LEU A 27 2.02 -3.26 6.68
N GLU A 28 1.94 -2.23 7.52
CA GLU A 28 3.10 -1.55 8.10
C GLU A 28 3.93 -2.49 8.99
N GLN A 29 3.27 -3.29 9.83
CA GLN A 29 3.93 -4.29 10.65
C GLN A 29 4.66 -5.32 9.79
N LEU A 30 4.02 -5.79 8.72
CA LEU A 30 4.61 -6.74 7.79
C LEU A 30 5.85 -6.17 7.09
N ILE A 31 5.78 -4.93 6.60
CA ILE A 31 6.93 -4.23 6.01
C ILE A 31 8.07 -4.08 7.01
N THR A 32 7.77 -3.71 8.25
CA THR A 32 8.77 -3.56 9.32
C THR A 32 9.51 -4.86 9.57
N VAL A 33 8.79 -5.99 9.65
CA VAL A 33 9.40 -7.31 9.83
C VAL A 33 10.27 -7.69 8.63
N MET A 34 9.82 -7.41 7.40
CA MET A 34 10.62 -7.69 6.20
C MET A 34 11.90 -6.86 6.14
N ARG A 35 11.83 -5.57 6.48
CA ARG A 35 13.00 -4.68 6.57
C ARG A 35 14.01 -5.16 7.60
N LEU A 36 13.54 -5.57 8.77
CA LEU A 36 14.38 -6.16 9.80
C LEU A 36 15.06 -7.45 9.31
N ALA A 37 14.32 -8.34 8.64
CA ALA A 37 14.85 -9.59 8.09
C ALA A 37 15.91 -9.34 7.00
N ILE A 38 15.74 -8.29 6.21
CA ILE A 38 16.73 -7.82 5.24
C ILE A 38 17.90 -7.13 5.96
N GLY A 39 17.69 -6.53 7.13
CA GLY A 39 18.67 -5.67 7.80
C GLY A 39 18.87 -4.35 7.05
N ASP A 40 17.78 -3.77 6.55
CA ASP A 40 17.76 -2.44 5.93
C ASP A 40 16.40 -1.77 6.21
N ASP A 41 16.39 -0.83 7.15
CA ASP A 41 15.20 -0.10 7.59
C ASP A 41 14.67 0.89 6.53
N MET A 42 15.49 1.20 5.51
CA MET A 42 15.13 2.09 4.41
C MET A 42 14.91 1.34 3.10
N ALA A 43 14.88 0.01 3.12
CA ALA A 43 14.63 -0.79 1.93
C ALA A 43 13.34 -0.34 1.23
N GLU A 44 13.43 -0.19 -0.10
CA GLU A 44 12.29 0.19 -0.94
C GLU A 44 11.15 -0.81 -0.78
N VAL A 45 9.92 -0.33 -0.83
CA VAL A 45 8.72 -1.15 -0.69
C VAL A 45 7.86 -0.97 -1.94
N LYS A 46 7.52 -2.09 -2.57
CA LYS A 46 6.61 -2.14 -3.71
C LYS A 46 5.41 -3.00 -3.36
N ILE A 47 4.23 -2.39 -3.44
CA ILE A 47 2.97 -3.07 -3.16
C ILE A 47 2.17 -3.16 -4.46
N ASN A 48 1.68 -4.36 -4.76
CA ASN A 48 0.71 -4.60 -5.82
C ASN A 48 -0.58 -5.12 -5.20
N ALA A 49 -1.59 -4.23 -5.15
CA ALA A 49 -2.94 -4.54 -4.71
C ALA A 49 -3.90 -4.45 -5.90
N GLN A 50 -4.94 -5.29 -5.90
CA GLN A 50 -5.98 -5.25 -6.93
C GLN A 50 -7.02 -4.16 -6.65
N SER A 51 -7.24 -3.85 -5.37
CA SER A 51 -8.15 -2.82 -4.91
C SER A 51 -7.61 -2.21 -3.61
N VAL A 52 -7.97 -0.96 -3.36
CA VAL A 52 -7.75 -0.25 -2.10
C VAL A 52 -9.11 0.32 -1.70
N GLN A 53 -9.51 0.12 -0.44
CA GLN A 53 -10.78 0.60 0.08
C GLN A 53 -10.51 1.71 1.10
N PHE A 54 -11.29 2.78 0.99
CA PHE A 54 -11.27 3.91 1.90
C PHE A 54 -12.60 3.93 2.67
N GLN A 55 -12.54 4.16 3.98
CA GLN A 55 -13.73 4.18 4.83
C GLN A 55 -14.57 5.43 4.55
N MET A 56 -13.92 6.56 4.28
CA MET A 56 -14.56 7.83 3.99
C MET A 56 -14.02 8.44 2.68
N GLY A 57 -14.86 9.23 2.00
CA GLY A 57 -14.44 9.98 0.80
C GLY A 57 -13.27 10.92 1.08
N SER A 58 -13.21 11.52 2.27
CA SER A 58 -12.09 12.37 2.71
C SER A 58 -10.74 11.65 2.76
N ASP A 59 -10.74 10.35 3.07
CA ASP A 59 -9.51 9.55 3.14
C ASP A 59 -8.96 9.33 1.72
N LEU A 60 -9.85 9.04 0.77
CA LEU A 60 -9.51 8.94 -0.64
C LEU A 60 -8.98 10.27 -1.19
N GLU A 61 -9.66 11.38 -0.89
CA GLU A 61 -9.23 12.72 -1.33
C GLU A 61 -7.84 13.08 -0.79
N SER A 62 -7.58 12.76 0.47
CA SER A 62 -6.27 12.98 1.11
C SER A 62 -5.19 12.15 0.43
N PHE A 63 -5.47 10.86 0.21
CA PHE A 63 -4.54 9.96 -0.49
C PHE A 63 -4.22 10.42 -1.92
N LEU A 64 -5.23 10.81 -2.70
CA LEU A 64 -5.03 11.27 -4.07
C LEU A 64 -4.24 12.59 -4.12
N ARG A 65 -4.49 13.50 -3.18
CA ARG A 65 -3.72 14.73 -3.02
C ARG A 65 -2.25 14.46 -2.71
N GLU A 66 -1.95 13.49 -1.84
CA GLU A 66 -0.58 13.08 -1.53
C GLU A 66 0.15 12.50 -2.76
N LEU A 67 -0.59 11.83 -3.66
CA LEU A 67 -0.07 11.36 -4.94
C LEU A 67 0.05 12.48 -5.99
N GLY A 68 -0.31 13.72 -5.66
CA GLY A 68 -0.32 14.84 -6.60
C GLY A 68 -1.40 14.72 -7.68
N LEU A 69 -2.44 13.92 -7.45
CA LEU A 69 -3.56 13.73 -8.34
C LEU A 69 -4.69 14.67 -7.92
N GLU A 70 -5.09 15.59 -8.80
CA GLU A 70 -6.25 16.45 -8.56
C GLU A 70 -7.55 15.71 -8.88
N VAL A 71 -8.46 15.69 -7.90
CA VAL A 71 -9.80 15.14 -8.07
C VAL A 71 -10.75 16.29 -8.39
N THR A 72 -11.21 16.38 -9.63
CA THR A 72 -12.36 17.22 -9.96
C THR A 72 -13.63 16.48 -9.57
N GLN A 73 -14.24 16.87 -8.45
CA GLN A 73 -15.60 16.43 -8.12
C GLN A 73 -16.52 16.91 -9.25
N THR A 74 -17.14 15.98 -9.96
CA THR A 74 -18.27 16.31 -10.83
C THR A 74 -19.51 16.12 -9.97
N GLU A 75 -20.11 17.22 -9.52
CA GLU A 75 -21.40 17.15 -8.82
C GLU A 75 -22.39 16.42 -9.73
N VAL A 76 -22.86 15.26 -9.28
CA VAL A 76 -24.01 14.60 -9.88
C VAL A 76 -25.24 15.24 -9.26
N GLU A 77 -25.95 16.07 -10.04
CA GLU A 77 -27.27 16.57 -9.66
C GLU A 77 -28.18 15.37 -9.34
N GLN A 78 -28.72 15.35 -8.12
CA GLN A 78 -29.74 14.39 -7.69
C GLN A 78 -31.13 14.85 -8.06
#